data_AF-A0A2T0Y0S4-F1
#
_entry.id   AF-A0A2T0Y0S4-F1
#
_cell.length_a   1.000
_cell.length_b   1.000
_cell.length_c   1.000
_cell.angle_alpha   90.00
_cell.angle_beta   90.00
_cell.angle_gamma   90.00
#
_symmetry.space_group_name_H-M   'P 1'
#
loop_
_entity.id
_entity.type
_entity.pdbx_description
1 polymer ?
#
loop_
_entity_poly.entity_id
_entity_poly.type
_entity_poly.pdbx_seq_one_letter_code
_entity_poly.pdbx_strand_id
1 'polypeptide(L)'
;MSEPTAVPRPADTACRSRRQVLHGAGALAGVVVGGGVLAACAEGTDPDRSADDVSTSAAGQAVVALEDVPVGGAVSAEVAGVPVLVTRPAEDEVHAFSAVCTHQGCTVTPGDGVLECPCHRSVFSLTDASVQSGPAPEPLGEIAVEISGADVVVS
;
A
#
# COMPACT_ATOMS: atom_id res chain seq x y z
N MET A 1 -10.26 40.33 34.75
CA MET A 1 -10.36 41.19 33.56
C MET A 1 -8.95 41.35 33.04
N SER A 2 -8.49 40.39 32.23
CA SER A 2 -7.13 40.34 31.68
C SER A 2 -7.26 40.39 30.16
N GLU A 3 -6.60 41.36 29.55
CA GLU A 3 -6.71 41.67 28.12
C GLU A 3 -6.03 40.59 27.23
N PRO A 4 -6.53 40.35 26.01
CA PRO A 4 -5.92 39.39 25.08
C PRO A 4 -4.77 40.01 24.29
N THR A 5 -3.58 39.41 24.39
CA THR A 5 -2.43 39.68 23.51
C THR A 5 -2.70 39.11 22.12
N ALA A 6 -2.69 39.97 21.10
CA ALA A 6 -2.79 39.60 19.69
C ALA A 6 -1.47 38.99 19.18
N VAL A 7 -1.57 37.85 18.50
CA VAL A 7 -0.45 37.17 17.82
C VAL A 7 -0.46 37.59 16.33
N PRO A 8 0.66 38.07 15.75
CA PRO A 8 0.75 38.34 14.32
C PRO A 8 0.86 37.04 13.51
N ARG A 9 0.10 36.94 12.42
CA ARG A 9 0.18 35.87 11.41
C ARG A 9 1.07 36.30 10.24
N PRO A 10 2.15 35.56 9.90
CA PRO A 10 2.75 35.67 8.58
C PRO A 10 1.93 34.92 7.52
N ALA A 11 1.98 35.49 6.32
CA ALA A 11 1.09 35.30 5.19
C ALA A 11 1.23 33.97 4.43
N ASP A 12 0.15 33.65 3.72
CA ASP A 12 0.07 32.65 2.66
C ASP A 12 1.28 32.71 1.71
N THR A 13 1.95 31.59 1.51
CA THR A 13 2.82 31.39 0.35
C THR A 13 2.68 29.95 -0.15
N ALA A 14 1.84 29.87 -1.19
CA ALA A 14 1.95 29.00 -2.35
C ALA A 14 2.03 27.47 -2.14
N CYS A 15 0.88 26.85 -2.36
CA CYS A 15 0.75 25.55 -2.99
C CYS A 15 1.67 25.46 -4.23
N ARG A 16 2.79 24.75 -4.14
CA ARG A 16 3.52 24.29 -5.33
C ARG A 16 3.32 22.80 -5.53
N SER A 17 2.08 22.52 -5.91
CA SER A 17 1.68 21.29 -6.59
C SER A 17 2.48 21.11 -7.89
N ARG A 18 2.94 19.87 -8.07
CA ARG A 18 3.06 19.08 -9.30
C ARG A 18 3.06 19.82 -10.65
N ARG A 19 4.07 19.48 -11.45
CA ARG A 19 3.98 19.27 -12.92
C ARG A 19 3.51 20.46 -13.78
N GLN A 20 4.49 21.21 -14.27
CA GLN A 20 4.51 21.81 -15.62
C GLN A 20 5.86 21.36 -16.21
N VAL A 21 5.99 20.41 -17.14
CA VAL A 21 5.37 20.21 -18.47
C VAL A 21 5.53 21.46 -19.35
N LEU A 22 6.39 21.29 -20.38
CA LEU A 22 6.64 22.08 -21.61
C LEU A 22 7.73 23.16 -21.58
N HIS A 23 8.88 22.83 -22.18
CA HIS A 23 9.61 23.60 -23.22
C HIS A 23 10.54 22.58 -23.91
N GLY A 24 10.70 22.41 -25.22
CA GLY A 24 10.20 23.08 -26.41
C GLY A 24 10.79 22.33 -27.62
N ALA A 25 10.07 22.36 -28.74
CA ALA A 25 10.39 21.67 -29.98
C ALA A 25 11.68 22.16 -30.65
N GLY A 26 12.49 21.23 -31.15
CA GLY A 26 13.61 21.48 -32.05
C GLY A 26 13.51 20.55 -33.26
N ALA A 27 12.87 21.02 -34.32
CA ALA A 27 12.82 20.33 -35.61
C ALA A 27 14.11 20.59 -36.39
N LEU A 28 14.83 19.54 -36.78
CA LEU A 28 15.77 19.58 -37.90
C LEU A 28 15.41 18.46 -38.87
N ALA A 29 14.94 18.88 -40.04
CA ALA A 29 14.71 18.06 -41.21
C ALA A 29 16.05 17.65 -41.84
N GLY A 30 16.16 16.39 -42.24
CA GLY A 30 17.25 15.86 -43.06
C GLY A 30 16.83 14.52 -43.66
N VAL A 31 16.32 14.56 -44.89
CA VAL A 31 15.93 13.40 -45.70
C VAL A 31 17.13 12.94 -46.53
N VAL A 32 17.48 11.66 -46.50
CA VAL A 32 17.84 10.91 -47.73
C VAL A 32 17.60 9.40 -47.58
N VAL A 33 17.23 8.80 -48.71
CA VAL A 33 16.55 7.52 -48.93
C VAL A 33 17.55 6.40 -49.25
N GLY A 34 17.20 5.15 -48.87
CA GLY A 34 17.75 3.89 -49.40
C GLY A 34 17.67 2.82 -48.32
N GLY A 35 16.78 1.83 -48.37
CA GLY A 35 16.63 0.84 -49.43
C GLY A 35 17.31 -0.46 -48.96
N GLY A 36 16.54 -1.42 -48.43
CA GLY A 36 17.08 -2.69 -47.97
C GLY A 36 16.04 -3.55 -47.24
N VAL A 37 15.38 -4.42 -48.00
CA VAL A 37 14.51 -5.48 -47.48
C VAL A 37 15.39 -6.60 -46.96
N LEU A 38 15.40 -6.84 -45.65
CA LEU A 38 15.83 -8.11 -45.07
C LEU A 38 14.85 -8.48 -43.95
N ALA A 39 13.99 -9.46 -44.25
CA ALA A 39 13.34 -10.25 -43.23
C ALA A 39 14.44 -11.01 -42.47
N ALA A 40 14.55 -10.76 -41.16
CA ALA A 40 15.35 -11.57 -40.26
C ALA A 40 14.49 -11.88 -39.04
N CYS A 41 13.81 -13.02 -39.09
CA CYS A 41 13.47 -13.76 -37.90
C CYS A 41 14.79 -14.35 -37.36
N ALA A 42 15.20 -13.96 -36.17
CA ALA A 42 16.15 -14.71 -35.38
C ALA A 42 15.94 -14.38 -33.89
N GLU A 43 15.40 -15.37 -33.20
CA GLU A 43 15.46 -15.63 -31.75
C GLU A 43 16.53 -14.82 -31.00
N GLY A 44 16.06 -13.95 -30.11
CA GLY A 44 16.83 -13.42 -28.99
C GLY A 44 16.33 -14.09 -27.71
N THR A 45 16.83 -15.30 -27.44
CA THR A 45 16.74 -15.93 -26.13
C THR A 45 17.63 -15.15 -25.17
N ASP A 46 17.02 -14.32 -24.32
CA ASP A 46 17.60 -13.90 -23.04
C ASP A 46 17.06 -14.85 -21.95
N PRO A 47 17.83 -15.81 -21.43
CA PRO A 47 17.43 -16.59 -20.27
C PRO A 47 17.92 -15.87 -19.01
N ASP A 48 17.42 -14.66 -18.74
CA ASP A 48 17.51 -14.03 -17.42
C ASP A 48 16.47 -12.91 -17.31
N ARG A 49 15.21 -13.29 -17.52
CA ARG A 49 14.13 -12.65 -16.78
C ARG A 49 13.48 -13.80 -16.06
N SER A 50 13.74 -13.90 -14.76
CA SER A 50 12.76 -14.49 -13.84
C SER A 50 11.48 -13.68 -14.02
N ALA A 51 10.68 -14.11 -15.00
CA ALA A 51 9.26 -13.92 -14.97
C ALA A 51 8.82 -14.90 -13.90
N ASP A 52 8.83 -14.44 -12.65
CA ASP A 52 8.04 -15.06 -11.61
C ASP A 52 6.64 -15.28 -12.21
N ASP A 53 6.27 -16.55 -12.23
CA ASP A 53 5.03 -17.11 -12.73
C ASP A 53 3.87 -16.12 -12.55
N VAL A 54 3.37 -15.56 -13.65
CA VAL A 54 2.00 -15.03 -13.64
C VAL A 54 1.09 -16.24 -13.63
N SER A 55 0.97 -16.85 -12.45
CA SER A 55 -0.01 -17.88 -12.17
C SER A 55 -1.36 -17.19 -12.23
N THR A 56 -1.98 -17.26 -13.41
CA THR A 56 -3.42 -17.05 -13.54
C THR A 56 -4.08 -18.25 -12.88
N SER A 57 -4.18 -18.21 -11.55
CA SER A 57 -4.91 -19.21 -10.78
C SER A 57 -6.23 -18.59 -10.35
N ALA A 58 -7.31 -19.36 -10.48
CA ALA A 58 -8.65 -19.05 -10.01
C ALA A 58 -8.75 -19.08 -8.47
N ALA A 59 -7.72 -18.58 -7.79
CA ALA A 59 -7.61 -18.37 -6.36
C ALA A 59 -7.75 -16.86 -6.09
N GLY A 60 -8.22 -16.50 -4.89
CA GLY A 60 -8.46 -15.12 -4.48
C GLY A 60 -7.30 -14.17 -4.78
N GLN A 61 -7.58 -12.86 -4.84
CA GLN A 61 -6.54 -11.86 -5.09
C GLN A 61 -5.49 -11.92 -3.96
N ALA A 62 -4.23 -12.18 -4.33
CA ALA A 62 -3.10 -12.19 -3.40
C ALA A 62 -2.91 -10.79 -2.78
N VAL A 63 -2.73 -10.78 -1.46
CA VAL A 63 -2.58 -9.56 -0.65
C VAL A 63 -1.12 -9.33 -0.29
N VAL A 64 -0.46 -10.37 0.24
CA VAL A 64 0.93 -10.34 0.71
C VAL A 64 1.48 -11.77 0.79
N ALA A 65 2.79 -11.95 0.64
CA ALA A 65 3.41 -13.24 0.90
C ALA A 65 3.36 -13.56 2.41
N LEU A 66 3.10 -14.83 2.76
CA LEU A 66 3.01 -15.25 4.16
C LEU A 66 4.32 -15.03 4.93
N GLU A 67 5.46 -15.15 4.25
CA GLU A 67 6.79 -14.94 4.85
C GLU A 67 7.07 -13.49 5.23
N ASP A 68 6.41 -12.54 4.56
CA ASP A 68 6.54 -11.11 4.86
C ASP A 68 5.75 -10.71 6.12
N VAL A 69 4.81 -11.56 6.56
CA VAL A 69 4.03 -11.33 7.79
C VAL A 69 4.71 -12.03 8.97
N PRO A 70 5.36 -11.28 9.89
CA PRO A 70 6.02 -11.88 11.04
C PRO A 70 5.01 -12.46 12.02
N VAL A 71 5.33 -13.63 12.58
CA VAL A 71 4.56 -14.21 13.69
C VAL A 71 4.60 -13.28 14.90
N GLY A 72 3.43 -13.03 15.50
CA GLY A 72 3.23 -12.05 16.56
C GLY A 72 3.20 -10.60 16.06
N GLY A 73 3.09 -10.36 14.75
CA GLY A 73 3.12 -9.02 14.17
C GLY A 73 2.11 -8.80 13.06
N ALA A 74 2.33 -7.72 12.29
CA ALA A 74 1.47 -7.32 11.19
C ALA A 74 2.24 -6.54 10.12
N VAL A 75 1.65 -6.45 8.94
CA VAL A 75 2.11 -5.62 7.82
C VAL A 75 0.96 -4.81 7.24
N SER A 76 1.28 -3.67 6.63
CA SER A 76 0.34 -2.91 5.81
C SER A 76 0.33 -3.46 4.38
N ALA A 77 -0.86 -3.57 3.79
CA ALA A 77 -1.04 -3.92 2.39
C ALA A 77 -2.21 -3.12 1.79
N GLU A 78 -2.55 -3.38 0.53
CA GLU A 78 -3.72 -2.80 -0.13
C GLU A 78 -4.50 -3.86 -0.89
N VAL A 79 -5.83 -3.82 -0.81
CA VAL A 79 -6.74 -4.67 -1.58
C VAL A 79 -7.66 -3.77 -2.38
N ALA A 80 -7.62 -3.86 -3.70
CA ALA A 80 -8.42 -3.01 -4.60
C ALA A 80 -8.33 -1.49 -4.29
N GLY A 81 -7.16 -1.01 -3.83
CA GLY A 81 -6.93 0.38 -3.45
C GLY A 81 -7.47 0.78 -2.06
N VAL A 82 -7.93 -0.19 -1.27
CA VAL A 82 -8.32 0.00 0.14
C VAL A 82 -7.14 -0.42 1.02
N PRO A 83 -6.70 0.42 1.98
CA PRO A 83 -5.59 0.08 2.86
C PRO A 83 -6.03 -0.97 3.88
N VAL A 84 -5.22 -2.02 4.03
CA VAL A 84 -5.48 -3.15 4.92
C VAL A 84 -4.28 -3.42 5.82
N LEU A 85 -4.52 -4.09 6.94
CA LEU A 85 -3.53 -4.64 7.85
C LEU A 85 -3.67 -6.15 7.83
N VAL A 86 -2.59 -6.86 7.51
CA VAL A 86 -2.53 -8.32 7.63
C VAL A 86 -1.78 -8.65 8.90
N THR A 87 -2.39 -9.40 9.81
CA THR A 87 -1.79 -9.78 11.09
C THR A 87 -1.51 -11.28 11.10
N ARG A 88 -0.53 -11.69 11.91
CA ARG A 88 -0.23 -13.10 12.12
C ARG A 88 0.03 -13.39 13.60
N PRO A 89 -1.01 -13.58 14.42
CA PRO A 89 -0.84 -13.82 15.87
C PRO A 89 -0.05 -15.10 16.19
N ALA A 90 -0.16 -16.15 15.36
CA ALA A 90 0.52 -17.43 15.48
C ALA A 90 0.96 -17.97 14.11
N GLU A 91 1.77 -19.04 14.07
CA GLU A 91 2.40 -19.52 12.83
C GLU A 91 1.42 -19.77 11.68
N ASP A 92 0.27 -20.39 11.96
CA ASP A 92 -0.74 -20.75 10.94
C ASP A 92 -2.03 -19.91 11.07
N GLU A 93 -1.95 -18.77 11.75
CA GLU A 93 -3.10 -17.89 12.00
C GLU A 93 -2.86 -16.54 11.36
N VAL A 94 -3.65 -16.22 10.33
CA VAL A 94 -3.63 -14.92 9.66
C VAL A 94 -5.00 -14.28 9.68
N HIS A 95 -5.03 -12.97 9.88
CA HIS A 95 -6.24 -12.16 9.79
C HIS A 95 -5.96 -10.93 8.94
N ALA A 96 -7.01 -10.34 8.37
CA ALA A 96 -6.91 -9.06 7.71
C ALA A 96 -7.98 -8.10 8.20
N PHE A 97 -7.60 -6.84 8.37
CA PHE A 97 -8.48 -5.78 8.84
C PHE A 97 -8.34 -4.53 7.98
N SER A 98 -9.39 -3.72 7.90
CA SER A 98 -9.32 -2.37 7.39
C SER A 98 -8.28 -1.57 8.17
N ALA A 99 -7.39 -0.88 7.47
CA ALA A 99 -6.47 0.05 8.12
C ALA A 99 -7.14 1.38 8.48
N VAL A 100 -8.45 1.54 8.33
CA VAL A 100 -9.15 2.80 8.63
C VAL A 100 -9.59 2.80 10.10
N CYS A 101 -8.98 3.69 10.90
CA CYS A 101 -9.31 3.83 12.31
C CYS A 101 -10.77 4.27 12.50
N THR A 102 -11.51 3.52 13.30
CA THR A 102 -12.93 3.75 13.62
C THR A 102 -13.21 5.00 14.44
N HIS A 103 -12.17 5.71 14.91
CA HIS A 103 -12.32 7.00 15.58
C HIS A 103 -12.64 8.14 14.59
N GLN A 104 -11.69 8.45 13.70
CA GLN A 104 -11.76 9.60 12.78
C GLN A 104 -11.18 9.28 11.38
N GLY A 105 -11.01 8.01 11.04
CA GLY A 105 -10.62 7.57 9.70
C GLY A 105 -9.14 7.66 9.36
N CYS A 106 -8.26 7.93 10.33
CA CYS A 106 -6.81 7.87 10.10
C CYS A 106 -6.36 6.44 9.74
N THR A 107 -5.30 6.31 8.95
CA THR A 107 -4.67 5.02 8.67
C THR A 107 -3.97 4.47 9.92
N VAL A 108 -4.36 3.28 10.36
CA VAL A 108 -3.73 2.47 11.40
C VAL A 108 -2.49 1.80 10.82
N THR A 109 -1.44 1.67 11.62
CA THR A 109 -0.16 1.08 11.23
C THR A 109 0.22 -0.09 12.14
N PRO A 110 1.01 -1.06 11.65
CA PRO A 110 1.61 -2.07 12.52
C PRO A 110 2.48 -1.44 13.61
N GLY A 111 2.35 -1.93 14.84
CA GLY A 111 3.22 -1.61 15.98
C GLY A 111 3.94 -2.86 16.48
N ASP A 112 4.49 -2.78 17.70
CA ASP A 112 5.14 -3.91 18.37
C ASP A 112 4.08 -4.80 19.05
N GLY A 113 3.69 -5.89 18.40
CA GLY A 113 2.68 -6.82 18.90
C GLY A 113 1.24 -6.30 18.91
N VAL A 114 0.98 -5.14 18.31
CA VAL A 114 -0.33 -4.47 18.26
C VAL A 114 -0.50 -3.69 16.95
N LEU A 115 -1.73 -3.22 16.70
CA LEU A 115 -2.00 -2.23 15.65
C LEU A 115 -2.23 -0.86 16.31
N GLU A 116 -1.64 0.21 15.77
CA GLU A 116 -1.70 1.53 16.40
C GLU A 116 -2.14 2.62 15.41
N CYS A 117 -3.08 3.46 15.85
CA CYS A 117 -3.47 4.66 15.11
C CYS A 117 -2.58 5.86 15.50
N PRO A 118 -1.86 6.47 14.56
CA PRO A 118 -0.90 7.51 14.86
C PRO A 118 -1.50 8.86 15.24
N CYS A 119 -2.80 9.06 15.01
CA CYS A 119 -3.46 10.34 15.24
C CYS A 119 -3.77 10.58 16.72
N HIS A 120 -4.34 9.59 17.41
CA HIS A 120 -4.82 9.72 18.79
C HIS A 120 -4.53 8.50 19.66
N ARG A 121 -3.62 7.63 19.20
CA ARG A 121 -3.11 6.47 19.95
C ARG A 121 -4.20 5.44 20.29
N SER A 122 -5.16 5.22 19.39
CA SER A 122 -5.99 4.02 19.49
C SER A 122 -5.12 2.79 19.23
N VAL A 123 -5.19 1.80 20.10
CA VAL A 123 -4.46 0.54 20.00
C VAL A 123 -5.46 -0.59 19.80
N PHE A 124 -5.18 -1.47 18.84
CA PHE A 124 -6.02 -2.61 18.52
C PHE A 124 -5.24 -3.93 18.62
N SER A 125 -5.95 -4.99 18.96
CA SER A 125 -5.44 -6.36 19.04
C SER A 125 -5.01 -6.90 17.66
N LEU A 126 -4.00 -7.77 17.62
CA LEU A 126 -3.62 -8.48 16.39
C LEU A 126 -4.60 -9.59 16.02
N THR A 127 -5.30 -10.17 16.99
CA THR A 127 -6.14 -11.37 16.79
C THR A 127 -7.51 -11.04 16.22
N ASP A 128 -8.11 -9.94 16.66
CA ASP A 128 -9.51 -9.62 16.35
C ASP A 128 -9.74 -8.12 16.11
N ALA A 129 -8.67 -7.33 16.06
CA ALA A 129 -8.69 -5.88 15.97
C ALA A 129 -9.58 -5.19 17.01
N SER A 130 -9.87 -5.83 18.15
CA SER A 130 -10.59 -5.22 19.25
C SER A 130 -9.84 -4.02 19.83
N VAL A 131 -10.57 -3.02 20.30
CA VAL A 131 -9.98 -1.80 20.88
C VAL A 131 -9.38 -2.13 22.24
N GLN A 132 -8.06 -2.04 22.35
CA GLN A 132 -7.34 -2.27 23.60
C GLN A 132 -7.16 -0.98 24.39
N SER A 133 -7.02 0.16 23.71
CA SER A 133 -6.97 1.48 24.35
C SER A 133 -7.22 2.62 23.35
N GLY A 134 -7.42 3.83 23.87
CA GLY A 134 -7.61 5.05 23.08
C GLY A 134 -9.07 5.34 22.72
N PRO A 135 -9.32 6.34 21.86
CA PRO A 135 -10.67 6.88 21.62
C PRO A 135 -11.50 6.14 20.57
N ALA A 136 -10.98 5.07 19.95
CA ALA A 136 -11.75 4.31 18.97
C ALA A 136 -12.96 3.63 19.66
N PRO A 137 -14.19 3.74 19.13
CA PRO A 137 -15.37 3.21 19.79
C PRO A 137 -15.60 1.72 19.53
N GLU A 138 -14.99 1.16 18.48
CA GLU A 138 -15.26 -0.21 18.00
C GLU A 138 -14.04 -0.81 17.27
N PRO A 139 -13.99 -2.16 17.11
CA PRO A 139 -12.91 -2.87 16.41
C PRO A 139 -12.74 -2.41 14.96
N LEU A 140 -11.57 -2.68 14.36
CA LEU A 140 -11.41 -2.48 12.92
C LEU A 140 -12.24 -3.51 12.14
N GLY A 141 -12.72 -3.12 10.96
CA GLY A 141 -13.51 -4.02 10.12
C GLY A 141 -12.67 -5.18 9.60
N GLU A 142 -13.17 -6.40 9.75
CA GLU A 142 -12.52 -7.63 9.29
C GLU A 142 -12.67 -7.81 7.77
N ILE A 143 -11.65 -8.42 7.16
CA ILE A 143 -11.60 -8.77 5.74
C ILE A 143 -11.26 -10.27 5.70
N ALA A 144 -12.13 -11.05 5.04
CA ALA A 144 -11.93 -12.48 4.90
C ALA A 144 -10.67 -12.76 4.09
N VAL A 145 -9.75 -13.53 4.67
CA VAL A 145 -8.52 -13.97 4.04
C VAL A 145 -8.24 -15.42 4.41
N GLU A 146 -7.41 -16.07 3.61
CA GLU A 146 -6.90 -17.41 3.88
C GLU A 146 -5.47 -17.56 3.38
N ILE A 147 -4.75 -18.55 3.90
CA ILE A 147 -3.43 -18.93 3.40
C ILE A 147 -3.62 -19.84 2.18
N SER A 148 -3.10 -19.41 1.03
CA SER A 148 -3.09 -20.17 -0.21
C SER A 148 -1.66 -20.35 -0.71
N GLY A 149 -1.04 -21.47 -0.35
CA GLY A 149 0.35 -21.75 -0.70
C GLY A 149 1.31 -20.83 0.05
N ALA A 150 2.04 -19.99 -0.69
CA ALA A 150 2.97 -19.01 -0.12
C ALA A 150 2.32 -17.64 0.16
N ASP A 151 1.07 -17.44 -0.24
CA ASP A 151 0.40 -16.15 -0.19
C ASP A 151 -0.75 -16.13 0.81
N VAL A 152 -1.03 -14.95 1.34
CA VAL A 152 -2.33 -14.62 1.95
C VAL A 152 -3.22 -14.04 0.84
N VAL A 153 -4.38 -14.65 0.63
CA VAL A 153 -5.34 -14.26 -0.41
C VAL A 153 -6.67 -13.82 0.22
N VAL A 154 -7.38 -12.91 -0.44
CA VAL A 154 -8.77 -12.58 -0.06
C VAL A 154 -9.70 -13.72 -0.44
N SER A 155 -10.56 -14.16 0.48
CA SER A 155 -11.50 -15.28 0.28
C SER A 155 -12.92 -14.87 -0.12
#